data_AF-A0A453N0B1-F1
#
_entry.id   AF-A0A453N0B1-F1
#
_cell.length_a   1.000
_cell.length_b   1.000
_cell.length_c   1.000
_cell.angle_alpha   90.00
_cell.angle_beta   90.00
_cell.angle_gamma   90.00
#
_symmetry.space_group_name_H-M   'P 1'
#
loop_
_entity.id
_entity.type
_entity.pdbx_description
1 polymer ?
#
loop_
_entity_poly.entity_id
_entity_poly.type
_entity_poly.pdbx_seq_one_letter_code
_entity_poly.pdbx_strand_id
1 'polypeptide(L)'
;MFISHIYGAFQTIRKTDAILQLAALAGDFLLFRAFSAAGSLENTEVVSLLATALNNLVTGELMQMTVTPAQRCSMDYYLQKTYYKTAALISNSCKAVAVLSGQTAEVAGLAYQYGRHLGIAYQLTTIPCHSDRV
;
A
#
# COMPACT_ATOMS: atom_id res chain seq x y z
N MET A 1 28.27 26.18 26.81
CA MET A 1 28.45 24.93 26.01
C MET A 1 27.18 24.09 25.95
N PHE A 2 26.50 23.79 27.07
CA PHE A 2 25.26 22.99 27.10
C PHE A 2 24.07 23.56 26.30
N ILE A 3 23.83 24.88 26.33
CA ILE A 3 22.70 25.51 25.61
C ILE A 3 22.85 25.39 24.09
N SER A 4 24.08 25.45 23.55
CA SER A 4 24.34 25.30 22.11
C SER A 4 24.08 23.87 21.64
N HIS A 5 24.34 22.86 22.47
CA HIS A 5 24.03 21.46 22.19
C HIS A 5 22.51 21.18 22.15
N ILE A 6 21.75 21.77 23.08
CA ILE A 6 20.27 21.67 23.10
C ILE A 6 19.67 22.40 21.89
N TYR A 7 20.19 23.58 21.53
CA TYR A 7 19.74 24.31 20.35
C TYR A 7 20.03 23.54 19.05
N GLY A 8 21.20 22.91 18.94
CA GLY A 8 21.56 22.04 17.82
C GLY A 8 20.64 20.82 17.70
N ALA A 9 20.30 20.17 18.80
CA ALA A 9 19.33 19.08 18.83
C ALA A 9 17.93 19.54 18.41
N PHE A 10 17.45 20.68 18.91
CA PHE A 10 16.14 21.24 18.55
C PHE A 10 16.06 21.69 17.08
N GLN A 11 17.16 22.22 16.53
CA GLN A 11 17.27 22.60 15.13
C GLN A 11 17.37 21.38 14.21
N THR A 12 17.97 20.29 14.70
CA THR A 12 18.00 18.99 14.01
C THR A 12 16.60 18.36 13.99
N ILE A 13 15.88 18.36 15.11
CA ILE A 13 14.50 17.86 15.19
C ILE A 13 13.58 18.63 14.23
N ARG A 14 13.63 19.97 14.24
CA ARG A 14 12.86 20.78 13.28
C ARG A 14 13.22 20.52 11.82
N LYS A 15 14.48 20.24 11.51
CA LYS A 15 14.88 19.83 10.15
C LYS A 15 14.26 18.48 9.79
N THR A 16 14.24 17.52 10.70
CA THR A 16 13.62 16.20 10.47
C THR A 16 12.11 16.32 10.27
N ASP A 17 11.43 17.15 11.06
CA ASP A 17 9.98 17.40 10.90
C ASP A 17 9.65 18.02 9.55
N ALA A 18 10.45 18.97 9.09
CA ALA A 18 10.28 19.59 7.77
C ALA A 18 10.50 18.58 6.63
N ILE A 19 11.49 17.69 6.76
CA ILE A 19 11.74 16.62 5.78
C ILE A 19 10.58 15.62 5.75
N LEU A 20 10.03 15.27 6.92
CA LEU A 20 8.88 14.35 7.03
C LEU A 20 7.62 14.93 6.38
N GLN A 21 7.34 16.21 6.62
CA GLN A 21 6.22 16.92 5.99
C GLN A 21 6.38 17.00 4.46
N LEU A 22 7.60 17.25 3.99
CA LEU A 22 7.88 17.28 2.55
C LEU A 22 7.68 15.90 1.90
N ALA A 23 8.09 14.82 2.58
CA ALA A 23 7.90 13.46 2.10
C ALA A 23 6.41 13.09 2.01
N ALA A 24 5.60 13.46 3.01
CA ALA A 24 4.15 13.25 2.99
C ALA A 24 3.48 14.00 1.82
N LEU A 25 3.82 15.28 1.63
CA LEU A 25 3.27 16.09 0.55
C LEU A 25 3.68 15.57 -0.83
N ALA A 26 4.91 15.09 -0.98
CA ALA A 26 5.38 14.45 -2.21
C ALA A 26 4.58 13.16 -2.52
N GLY A 27 4.24 12.39 -1.49
CA GLY A 27 3.35 11.23 -1.60
C GLY A 27 1.96 11.61 -2.12
N ASP A 28 1.33 12.62 -1.51
CA ASP A 28 0.01 13.11 -1.93
C ASP A 28 0.02 13.63 -3.37
N PHE A 29 1.09 14.33 -3.76
CA PHE A 29 1.27 14.80 -5.13
C PHE A 29 1.36 13.66 -6.14
N LEU A 30 2.14 12.61 -5.85
CA LEU A 30 2.24 11.44 -6.72
C LEU A 30 0.91 10.70 -6.83
N LEU A 31 0.19 10.56 -5.71
CA LEU A 31 -1.13 9.94 -5.68
C LEU A 31 -2.11 10.73 -6.54
N PHE A 32 -2.16 12.05 -6.38
CA PHE A 32 -3.00 12.93 -7.19
C PHE A 32 -2.69 12.79 -8.69
N ARG A 33 -1.40 12.77 -9.07
CA ARG A 33 -1.00 12.58 -10.47
C ARG A 33 -1.43 11.23 -11.02
N ALA A 34 -1.33 10.16 -10.22
CA ALA A 34 -1.78 8.84 -10.63
C ALA A 34 -3.29 8.79 -10.87
N PHE A 35 -4.10 9.39 -9.98
CA PHE A 35 -5.55 9.47 -10.16
C PHE A 35 -5.95 10.38 -11.32
N SER A 36 -5.23 11.50 -11.53
CA SER A 36 -5.45 12.36 -12.69
C SER A 36 -5.18 11.62 -14.00
N ALA A 37 -4.09 10.86 -14.08
CA ALA A 37 -3.80 9.99 -15.22
C ALA A 37 -4.87 8.90 -15.41
N ALA A 38 -5.32 8.26 -14.33
CA ALA A 38 -6.39 7.27 -14.38
C ALA A 38 -7.72 7.88 -14.86
N GLY A 39 -8.05 9.10 -14.44
CA GLY A 39 -9.24 9.83 -14.88
C GLY A 39 -9.21 10.14 -16.38
N SER A 40 -8.03 10.39 -16.95
CA SER A 40 -7.87 10.63 -18.39
C SER A 40 -8.13 9.41 -19.28
N LEU A 41 -8.24 8.21 -18.69
CA LEU A 41 -8.61 6.98 -19.41
C LEU A 41 -10.12 6.89 -19.70
N GLU A 42 -10.93 7.79 -19.13
CA GLU A 42 -12.39 7.86 -19.29
C GLU A 42 -13.13 6.54 -18.99
N ASN A 43 -12.51 5.66 -18.20
CA ASN A 43 -13.06 4.37 -17.80
C ASN A 43 -13.36 4.35 -16.30
N THR A 44 -14.63 4.48 -15.96
CA THR A 44 -15.11 4.53 -14.55
C THR A 44 -14.80 3.25 -13.79
N GLU A 45 -14.79 2.09 -14.45
CA GLU A 45 -14.47 0.81 -13.82
C GLU A 45 -13.00 0.75 -13.40
N VAL A 46 -12.08 1.20 -14.27
CA VAL A 46 -10.64 1.27 -13.94
C VAL A 46 -10.38 2.23 -12.77
N VAL A 47 -11.02 3.40 -12.77
CA VAL A 47 -10.90 4.36 -11.67
C VAL A 47 -11.44 3.77 -10.36
N SER A 48 -12.55 3.03 -10.41
CA SER A 48 -13.13 2.34 -9.26
C SER A 48 -12.19 1.25 -8.70
N LEU A 49 -11.53 0.48 -9.57
CA LEU A 49 -10.56 -0.54 -9.17
C LEU A 49 -9.34 0.06 -8.47
N LEU A 50 -8.83 1.20 -8.97
CA LEU A 50 -7.71 1.92 -8.34
C LEU A 50 -8.11 2.53 -6.99
N ALA A 51 -9.30 3.12 -6.90
CA ALA A 51 -9.82 3.61 -5.63
C ALA A 51 -9.99 2.48 -4.60
N THR A 52 -10.47 1.31 -5.04
CA THR A 52 -10.59 0.11 -4.21
C THR A 52 -9.21 -0.37 -3.73
N ALA A 53 -8.21 -0.38 -4.61
CA ALA A 53 -6.84 -0.74 -4.25
C ALA A 53 -6.26 0.21 -3.19
N LEU A 54 -6.47 1.52 -3.33
CA LEU A 54 -6.04 2.51 -2.33
C LEU A 54 -6.75 2.31 -0.99
N ASN A 55 -8.07 2.11 -1.00
CA ASN A 55 -8.83 1.87 0.23
C ASN A 55 -8.34 0.60 0.94
N ASN A 56 -8.03 -0.45 0.19
CA ASN A 56 -7.44 -1.67 0.72
C ASN A 56 -6.07 -1.42 1.36
N LEU A 57 -5.22 -0.58 0.75
CA LEU A 57 -3.91 -0.23 1.29
C LEU A 57 -4.03 0.50 2.64
N VAL A 58 -4.90 1.52 2.71
CA VAL A 58 -5.18 2.26 3.95
C VAL A 58 -5.74 1.33 5.02
N THR A 59 -6.67 0.45 4.65
CA THR A 59 -7.23 -0.56 5.55
C THR A 59 -6.14 -1.48 6.10
N GLY A 60 -5.19 -1.92 5.27
CA GLY A 60 -4.06 -2.74 5.70
C GLY A 60 -3.15 -2.05 6.72
N GLU A 61 -2.97 -0.73 6.60
CA GLU A 61 -2.19 0.04 7.58
C GLU A 61 -2.96 0.25 8.88
N LEU A 62 -4.26 0.52 8.82
CA LEU A 62 -5.13 0.61 10.00
C LEU A 62 -5.23 -0.73 10.76
N MET A 63 -5.28 -1.85 10.04
CA MET A 63 -5.23 -3.19 10.62
C MET A 63 -3.92 -3.45 11.39
N GLN A 64 -2.83 -2.77 11.04
CA GLN A 64 -1.56 -2.88 11.77
C GLN A 64 -1.59 -2.08 13.08
N MET A 65 -2.26 -0.92 13.07
CA MET A 65 -2.38 -0.04 14.23
C MET A 65 -3.30 -0.59 15.33
N THR A 66 -4.30 -1.40 14.95
CA THR A 66 -5.37 -1.84 15.86
C THR A 66 -5.16 -3.24 16.46
N VAL A 67 -4.15 -3.99 16.01
CA VAL A 67 -3.98 -5.40 16.38
C VAL A 67 -3.07 -5.62 17.59
N THR A 68 -3.49 -6.52 18.48
CA THR A 68 -2.70 -6.95 19.65
C THR A 68 -1.54 -7.88 19.24
N PRO A 69 -0.43 -7.93 20.01
CA PRO A 69 0.71 -8.79 19.70
C PRO A 69 0.35 -10.28 19.50
N ALA A 70 -0.61 -10.79 20.28
CA ALA A 70 -1.07 -12.18 20.17
C ALA A 70 -1.80 -12.46 18.84
N GLN A 71 -2.55 -11.49 18.32
CA GLN A 71 -3.26 -11.61 17.04
C GLN A 71 -2.31 -11.51 15.83
N ARG A 72 -1.13 -10.87 15.99
CA ARG A 72 -0.12 -10.78 14.92
C ARG A 72 0.44 -12.13 14.49
N CYS A 73 0.43 -13.11 15.40
CA CYS A 73 0.97 -14.44 15.15
C CYS A 73 -0.03 -15.39 14.44
N SER A 74 -1.28 -14.97 14.21
CA SER A 74 -2.23 -15.78 13.46
C SER A 74 -1.90 -15.76 11.96
N MET A 75 -1.91 -16.95 11.34
CA MET A 75 -1.73 -17.10 9.89
C MET A 75 -2.82 -16.34 9.12
N ASP A 76 -4.07 -16.37 9.59
CA ASP A 76 -5.18 -15.67 8.94
C ASP A 76 -4.95 -14.15 8.94
N TYR A 77 -4.48 -13.60 10.06
CA TYR A 77 -4.12 -12.19 10.14
C TYR A 77 -2.97 -11.85 9.19
N TYR A 78 -1.93 -12.68 9.14
CA TYR A 78 -0.81 -12.49 8.23
C TYR A 78 -1.26 -12.48 6.76
N LEU A 79 -2.07 -13.45 6.33
CA LEU A 79 -2.58 -13.54 4.97
C LEU A 79 -3.47 -12.35 4.62
N GLN A 80 -4.36 -11.96 5.54
CA GLN A 80 -5.26 -10.83 5.33
C GLN A 80 -4.48 -9.50 5.26
N LYS A 81 -3.52 -9.28 6.17
CA LYS A 81 -2.63 -8.13 6.13
C LYS A 81 -1.82 -8.08 4.83
N THR A 82 -1.24 -9.20 4.42
CA THR A 82 -0.48 -9.34 3.17
C THR A 82 -1.35 -9.00 1.96
N TYR A 83 -2.59 -9.47 1.97
CA TYR A 83 -3.54 -9.16 0.92
C TYR A 83 -3.80 -7.66 0.83
N TYR A 84 -4.17 -7.00 1.93
CA TYR A 84 -4.49 -5.57 1.92
C TYR A 84 -3.28 -4.68 1.60
N LYS A 85 -2.10 -5.04 2.09
CA LYS A 85 -0.88 -4.22 1.94
C LYS A 85 -0.21 -4.36 0.58
N THR A 86 -0.32 -5.53 -0.07
CA THR A 86 0.43 -5.83 -1.29
C THR A 86 -0.42 -6.46 -2.38
N ALA A 87 -1.10 -7.58 -2.08
CA ALA A 87 -1.76 -8.36 -3.13
C ALA A 87 -2.97 -7.65 -3.76
N ALA A 88 -3.69 -6.83 -2.99
CA ALA A 88 -4.85 -6.06 -3.45
C ALA A 88 -4.46 -5.03 -4.52
N LEU A 89 -3.30 -4.40 -4.40
CA LEU A 89 -2.83 -3.48 -5.44
C LEU A 89 -2.55 -4.24 -6.74
N ILE A 90 -1.77 -5.33 -6.66
CA ILE A 90 -1.40 -6.15 -7.81
C ILE A 90 -2.64 -6.74 -8.49
N SER A 91 -3.57 -7.31 -7.72
CA SER A 91 -4.79 -7.92 -8.26
C SER A 91 -5.70 -6.92 -8.96
N ASN A 92 -5.91 -5.74 -8.36
CA ASN A 92 -6.73 -4.69 -8.98
C ASN A 92 -6.04 -4.09 -10.21
N SER A 93 -4.72 -3.94 -10.21
CA SER A 93 -3.98 -3.51 -11.39
C SER A 93 -4.10 -4.51 -12.55
N CYS A 94 -3.93 -5.81 -12.29
CA CYS A 94 -4.13 -6.85 -13.32
C CYS A 94 -5.55 -6.83 -13.89
N LYS A 95 -6.56 -6.69 -13.02
CA LYS A 95 -7.96 -6.58 -13.44
C LYS A 95 -8.21 -5.30 -14.27
N ALA A 96 -7.66 -4.17 -13.84
CA ALA A 96 -7.81 -2.89 -14.52
C ALA A 96 -7.24 -2.94 -15.95
N VAL A 97 -6.07 -3.58 -16.15
CA VAL A 97 -5.49 -3.75 -17.49
C VAL A 97 -6.36 -4.64 -18.37
N ALA A 98 -6.92 -5.73 -17.84
CA ALA A 98 -7.82 -6.60 -18.59
C ALA A 98 -9.10 -5.87 -19.02
N VAL A 99 -9.69 -5.06 -18.13
CA VAL A 99 -10.85 -4.21 -18.42
C VAL A 99 -10.50 -3.16 -19.47
N LEU A 100 -9.35 -2.48 -19.34
CA LEU A 100 -8.90 -1.47 -20.30
C LEU A 100 -8.64 -2.06 -21.69
N SER A 101 -8.22 -3.33 -21.75
CA SER A 101 -8.00 -4.07 -23.00
C SER A 101 -9.29 -4.59 -23.64
N GLY A 102 -10.47 -4.29 -23.08
CA GLY A 102 -11.77 -4.73 -23.60
C GLY A 102 -12.02 -6.23 -23.47
N GLN A 103 -11.35 -6.91 -22.53
CA GLN A 103 -11.53 -8.35 -22.31
C GLN A 103 -12.86 -8.65 -21.60
N THR A 104 -13.28 -9.91 -21.63
CA THR A 104 -14.50 -10.35 -20.94
C THR A 104 -14.36 -10.24 -19.42
N ALA A 105 -15.49 -10.12 -18.72
CA ALA A 105 -15.53 -10.09 -17.26
C ALA A 105 -14.90 -11.35 -16.62
N GLU A 106 -14.99 -12.49 -17.31
CA GLU A 106 -14.36 -13.75 -16.88
C GLU A 106 -12.83 -13.65 -16.91
N VAL A 107 -12.25 -13.17 -18.01
CA VAL A 107 -10.80 -12.96 -18.13
C VAL A 107 -10.31 -11.91 -17.13
N ALA A 108 -11.07 -10.84 -16.91
CA ALA A 108 -10.77 -9.85 -15.88
C ALA A 108 -10.78 -10.47 -14.46
N GLY A 109 -11.71 -11.37 -14.19
CA GLY A 109 -11.78 -12.14 -12.94
C GLY A 109 -10.59 -13.09 -12.76
N LEU A 110 -10.17 -13.77 -13.81
CA LEU A 110 -8.97 -14.62 -13.80
C LEU A 110 -7.70 -13.80 -13.60
N ALA A 111 -7.58 -12.65 -14.26
CA ALA A 111 -6.45 -11.73 -14.08
C ALA A 111 -6.36 -11.21 -12.64
N TYR A 112 -7.50 -10.95 -12.01
CA TYR A 112 -7.57 -10.58 -10.59
C TYR A 112 -7.06 -11.71 -9.69
N GLN A 113 -7.54 -12.94 -9.90
CA GLN A 113 -7.11 -14.08 -9.10
C GLN A 113 -5.61 -14.35 -9.26
N TYR A 114 -5.12 -14.27 -10.50
CA TYR A 114 -3.69 -14.37 -10.79
C TYR A 114 -2.88 -13.35 -10.00
N GLY A 115 -3.24 -12.06 -10.07
CA GLY A 115 -2.55 -11.00 -9.34
C GLY A 115 -2.62 -11.18 -7.82
N ARG A 116 -3.73 -11.69 -7.29
CA ARG A 116 -3.89 -11.99 -5.86
C ARG A 116 -2.92 -13.08 -5.40
N HIS A 117 -2.84 -14.19 -6.13
CA HIS A 117 -1.92 -15.28 -5.78
C HIS A 117 -0.46 -14.86 -5.93
N LEU A 118 -0.15 -14.10 -6.98
CA LEU A 118 1.19 -13.55 -7.20
C LEU A 118 1.61 -12.62 -6.05
N GLY A 119 0.74 -11.71 -5.63
CA GLY A 119 1.04 -10.76 -4.56
C GLY A 119 1.24 -11.42 -3.19
N ILE A 120 0.46 -12.46 -2.89
CA ILE A 120 0.65 -13.25 -1.66
C ILE A 120 1.99 -14.01 -1.72
N ALA A 121 2.29 -14.66 -2.84
CA ALA A 121 3.54 -15.38 -3.04
C ALA A 121 4.77 -14.46 -2.90
N TYR A 122 4.70 -13.24 -3.46
CA TYR A 122 5.78 -12.25 -3.38
C TYR A 122 6.12 -11.86 -1.94
N GLN A 123 5.11 -11.68 -1.09
CA GLN A 123 5.34 -11.30 0.31
C GLN A 123 5.86 -12.48 1.15
N LEU A 124 5.39 -13.70 0.85
CA LEU A 124 5.85 -14.94 1.50
C LEU A 124 7.34 -15.19 1.27
N THR A 125 7.86 -14.89 0.06
CA THR A 125 9.30 -15.03 -0.22
C THR A 125 10.14 -13.95 0.43
N THR A 126 9.56 -12.77 0.67
CA THR A 126 10.28 -11.59 1.18
C THR A 126 10.38 -11.59 2.71
N ILE A 127 9.36 -12.11 3.41
CA ILE A 127 9.30 -12.10 4.88
C ILE A 127 8.94 -13.50 5.38
N PRO A 128 9.92 -14.37 5.67
CA PRO A 128 9.66 -15.49 6.54
C PRO A 128 9.21 -14.97 7.91
N CYS A 129 8.18 -15.59 8.48
CA CYS A 129 7.52 -15.27 9.76
C CYS A 129 8.45 -15.37 11.00
N HIS A 130 9.77 -15.25 10.84
CA HIS A 130 10.75 -15.41 11.90
C HIS A 130 11.65 -14.19 12.16
N SER A 131 11.39 -13.04 11.53
CA SER A 131 12.26 -11.86 11.66
C SER A 131 11.67 -10.67 12.43
N ASP A 132 10.78 -10.91 13.39
CA ASP A 132 10.40 -9.90 14.42
C ASP A 132 11.02 -10.21 15.80
N ARG A 133 12.18 -10.91 15.82
CA ARG A 133 13.08 -10.99 16.98
C ARG A 133 14.41 -10.30 16.67
N VAL A 134 14.39 -8.97 16.57
CA VAL A 134 15.54 -8.10 16.92
C VAL A 134 14.98 -6.84 17.57
#